data_AF-A0A2B8A3D4-F1
#
_entry.id   AF-A0A2B8A3D4-F1
#
_cell.length_a   1.000
_cell.length_b   1.000
_cell.length_c   1.000
_cell.angle_alpha   90.00
_cell.angle_beta   90.00
_cell.angle_gamma   90.00
#
_symmetry.space_group_name_H-M   'P 1'
#
loop_
_entity.id
_entity.type
_entity.pdbx_description
1 polymer ?
#
loop_
_entity_poly.entity_id
_entity_poly.type
_entity_poly.pdbx_seq_one_letter_code
_entity_poly.pdbx_strand_id
1 'polypeptide(L)'
;MKSSLEHLPKKKQKEIRRIAEVIIEAARPEKIILFGSYATGKWVESRHMEGHALHEYISDYDILVITQSGDERSEFQVENIVESNCDFKAPISIIVHPIDFVNKRLAEGHYFFSDLKREGVLLYDAGNIPIAEQRELTRAERSQMAKDDFDYWMTSAEDFLKAAMITANNENLNIPAFMLHQAAERTYSAAMLVFTGYKPRTHNLEANSSVCAAIFRPNWQEQ
;
A
#
# COMPACT_ATOMS: atom_id res chain seq x y z
N MET A 1 9.66 16.42 -0.16
CA MET A 1 10.06 15.00 -0.33
C MET A 1 11.55 14.87 -0.08
N LYS A 2 11.97 13.77 0.55
CA LYS A 2 13.39 13.46 0.76
C LYS A 2 13.98 12.90 -0.54
N SER A 3 15.31 12.94 -0.66
CA SER A 3 16.06 12.34 -1.79
C SER A 3 17.22 11.45 -1.34
N SER A 4 17.37 11.23 -0.02
CA SER A 4 18.46 10.45 0.56
C SER A 4 17.94 9.20 1.27
N LEU A 5 18.71 8.12 1.17
CA LEU A 5 18.53 6.85 1.89
C LEU A 5 19.56 6.65 3.02
N GLU A 6 20.30 7.70 3.39
CA GLU A 6 21.44 7.60 4.32
C GLU A 6 21.06 7.15 5.73
N HIS A 7 19.79 7.31 6.12
CA HIS A 7 19.25 6.79 7.38
C HIS A 7 19.15 5.26 7.41
N LEU A 8 19.31 4.58 6.27
CA LEU A 8 19.24 3.12 6.17
C LEU A 8 20.63 2.47 6.12
N PRO A 9 20.78 1.21 6.59
CA PRO A 9 22.01 0.44 6.40
C PRO A 9 22.42 0.31 4.93
N LYS A 10 23.74 0.32 4.65
CA LYS A 10 24.27 0.29 3.27
C LYS A 10 23.74 -0.88 2.42
N LYS A 11 23.49 -2.04 3.04
CA LYS A 11 22.88 -3.20 2.35
C LYS A 11 21.49 -2.87 1.83
N LYS A 12 20.60 -2.37 2.70
CA LYS A 12 19.23 -1.97 2.37
C LYS A 12 19.20 -0.86 1.31
N GLN A 13 20.12 0.11 1.39
CA GLN A 13 20.24 1.14 0.36
C GLN A 13 20.61 0.56 -1.02
N LYS A 14 21.45 -0.48 -1.09
CA LYS A 14 21.80 -1.14 -2.36
C LYS A 14 20.61 -1.90 -2.94
N GLU A 15 19.89 -2.63 -2.09
CA GLU A 15 18.66 -3.35 -2.47
C GLU A 15 17.62 -2.37 -3.05
N ILE A 16 17.30 -1.28 -2.35
CA ILE A 16 16.34 -0.26 -2.81
C ILE A 16 16.76 0.38 -4.13
N ARG A 17 18.05 0.70 -4.31
CA ARG A 17 18.56 1.23 -5.59
C ARG A 17 18.41 0.22 -6.72
N ARG A 18 18.67 -1.06 -6.45
CA ARG A 18 18.50 -2.14 -7.44
C ARG A 18 17.04 -2.29 -7.86
N ILE A 19 16.09 -2.18 -6.93
CA ILE A 19 14.65 -2.17 -7.24
C ILE A 19 14.33 -1.02 -8.21
N ALA A 20 14.80 0.19 -7.91
CA ALA A 20 14.57 1.35 -8.77
C ALA A 20 15.15 1.15 -10.18
N GLU A 21 16.37 0.62 -10.30
CA GLU A 21 17.01 0.30 -11.59
C GLU A 21 16.14 -0.66 -12.43
N VAL A 22 15.68 -1.76 -11.84
CA VAL A 22 14.83 -2.75 -12.52
C VAL A 22 13.52 -2.12 -12.98
N ILE A 23 12.89 -1.30 -12.14
CA ILE A 23 11.64 -0.60 -12.50
C ILE A 23 11.87 0.40 -13.65
N ILE A 24 13.00 1.12 -13.67
CA ILE A 24 13.33 2.05 -14.75
C ILE A 24 13.40 1.31 -16.09
N GLU A 25 14.10 0.17 -16.11
CA GLU A 25 14.25 -0.65 -17.32
C GLU A 25 12.92 -1.24 -17.79
N ALA A 26 12.10 -1.71 -16.85
CA ALA A 26 10.85 -2.39 -17.13
C ALA A 26 9.71 -1.45 -17.54
N ALA A 27 9.60 -0.30 -16.88
CA ALA A 27 8.39 0.52 -16.92
C ALA A 27 8.62 1.94 -17.44
N ARG A 28 9.86 2.42 -17.60
CA ARG A 28 10.16 3.81 -17.99
C ARG A 28 9.25 4.82 -17.25
N PRO A 29 9.27 4.79 -15.90
CA PRO A 29 8.34 5.58 -15.11
C PRO A 29 8.67 7.07 -15.19
N GLU A 30 7.70 7.91 -14.82
CA GLU A 30 7.96 9.32 -14.59
C GLU A 30 8.67 9.53 -13.24
N LYS A 31 8.26 8.78 -12.20
CA LYS A 31 8.87 8.85 -10.86
C LYS A 31 8.83 7.50 -10.14
N ILE A 32 9.80 7.28 -9.26
CA ILE A 32 9.81 6.17 -8.32
C ILE A 32 9.99 6.73 -6.92
N ILE A 33 9.12 6.37 -5.99
CA ILE A 33 9.12 6.90 -4.62
C ILE A 33 9.05 5.72 -3.65
N LEU A 34 10.02 5.66 -2.74
CA LEU A 34 9.95 4.80 -1.57
C LEU A 34 9.05 5.45 -0.53
N PHE A 35 8.10 4.71 0.02
CA PHE A 35 7.28 5.15 1.15
C PHE A 35 7.32 4.13 2.29
N GLY A 36 6.45 4.32 3.29
CA GLY A 36 6.31 3.38 4.40
C GLY A 36 7.51 3.32 5.34
N SER A 37 7.74 2.14 5.90
CA SER A 37 8.62 1.94 7.05
C SER A 37 10.10 2.22 6.73
N TYR A 38 10.58 1.83 5.55
CA TYR A 38 11.95 2.12 5.12
C TYR A 38 12.15 3.59 4.76
N ALA A 39 11.15 4.29 4.21
CA ALA A 39 11.24 5.74 3.96
C ALA A 39 11.32 6.56 5.26
N THR A 40 10.63 6.09 6.31
CA THR A 40 10.54 6.77 7.61
C THR A 40 11.60 6.32 8.61
N GLY A 41 12.29 5.20 8.36
CA GLY A 41 13.27 4.61 9.28
C GLY A 41 12.65 3.74 10.37
N LYS A 42 11.34 3.47 10.31
CA LYS A 42 10.59 2.64 11.27
C LYS A 42 10.50 1.16 10.88
N TRP A 43 11.29 0.73 9.89
CA TRP A 43 11.32 -0.65 9.42
C TRP A 43 11.76 -1.61 10.52
N VAL A 44 11.23 -2.84 10.47
CA VAL A 44 11.53 -3.90 11.43
C VAL A 44 12.02 -5.11 10.66
N GLU A 45 13.09 -5.73 11.14
CA GLU A 45 13.52 -7.06 10.74
C GLU A 45 13.78 -7.85 12.03
N SER A 46 12.77 -8.58 12.49
CA SER A 46 12.74 -9.25 13.78
C SER A 46 12.52 -10.74 13.61
N ARG A 47 13.23 -11.53 14.40
CA ARG A 47 13.08 -12.99 14.45
C ARG A 47 13.04 -13.42 15.91
N HIS A 48 11.90 -13.96 16.34
CA HIS A 48 11.68 -14.37 17.72
C HIS A 48 11.08 -15.78 17.77
N MET A 49 11.41 -16.54 18.81
CA MET A 49 10.76 -17.81 19.08
C MET A 49 9.66 -17.61 20.11
N GLU A 50 8.47 -18.13 19.82
CA GLU A 50 7.35 -18.16 20.75
C GLU A 50 6.92 -19.63 20.92
N GLY A 51 7.26 -20.21 22.07
CA GLY A 51 7.17 -21.66 22.27
C GLY A 51 8.07 -22.43 21.29
N HIS A 52 7.45 -23.26 20.45
CA HIS A 52 8.13 -24.03 19.39
C HIS A 52 7.99 -23.38 17.99
N ALA A 53 7.34 -22.21 17.88
CA ALA A 53 7.12 -21.53 16.61
C ALA A 53 8.13 -20.39 16.41
N LEU A 54 8.77 -20.37 15.25
CA LEU A 54 9.61 -19.25 14.82
C LEU A 54 8.72 -18.19 14.17
N HIS A 55 8.67 -17.00 14.77
CA HIS A 55 8.01 -15.83 14.22
C HIS A 55 9.07 -14.91 13.61
N GLU A 56 9.12 -14.84 12.28
CA GLU A 56 9.93 -13.88 11.55
C GLU A 56 9.02 -12.82 10.94
N TYR A 57 9.35 -11.55 11.20
CA TYR A 57 8.70 -10.41 10.57
C TYR A 57 9.74 -9.51 9.94
N ILE A 58 9.52 -9.16 8.69
CA ILE A 58 10.38 -8.28 7.91
C ILE A 58 9.45 -7.29 7.25
N SER A 59 9.70 -6.00 7.46
CA SER A 59 8.97 -4.96 6.75
C SER A 59 9.26 -5.02 5.25
N ASP A 60 8.25 -4.64 4.47
CA ASP A 60 8.31 -4.64 3.02
C ASP A 60 8.98 -3.35 2.50
N TYR A 61 9.56 -3.43 1.32
CA TYR A 61 9.94 -2.26 0.53
C TYR A 61 8.72 -1.74 -0.23
N ASP A 62 8.08 -0.70 0.32
CA ASP A 62 6.90 -0.07 -0.27
C ASP A 62 7.29 0.94 -1.35
N ILE A 63 6.94 0.67 -2.61
CA ILE A 63 7.35 1.47 -3.78
C ILE A 63 6.13 1.97 -4.56
N LEU A 64 6.05 3.29 -4.76
CA LEU A 64 5.13 3.90 -5.72
C LEU A 64 5.87 4.14 -7.03
N VAL A 65 5.32 3.57 -8.11
CA VAL A 65 5.73 3.82 -9.48
C VAL A 65 4.71 4.75 -10.12
N ILE A 66 5.16 5.94 -10.52
CA ILE A 66 4.32 6.91 -11.21
C ILE A 66 4.60 6.82 -12.70
N THR A 67 3.55 6.59 -13.49
CA THR A 67 3.60 6.49 -14.96
C THR A 67 3.07 7.75 -15.63
N GLN A 68 3.12 7.78 -16.96
CA GLN A 68 2.56 8.87 -17.77
C GLN A 68 1.02 8.90 -17.67
N SER A 69 0.42 10.05 -17.99
CA SER A 69 -1.04 10.18 -18.02
C SER A 69 -1.65 9.22 -19.03
N GLY A 70 -2.75 8.56 -18.65
CA GLY A 70 -3.43 7.58 -19.49
C GLY A 70 -2.72 6.22 -19.61
N ASP A 71 -1.67 6.00 -18.82
CA ASP A 71 -0.98 4.71 -18.79
C ASP A 71 -1.78 3.68 -17.96
N GLU A 72 -2.24 2.62 -18.62
CA GLU A 72 -3.03 1.54 -18.00
C GLU A 72 -2.18 0.30 -17.69
N ARG A 73 -0.85 0.42 -17.64
CA ARG A 73 0.01 -0.70 -17.25
C ARG A 73 -0.42 -1.30 -15.93
N SER A 74 -0.44 -2.64 -15.90
CA SER A 74 -0.89 -3.39 -14.75
C SER A 74 0.19 -3.41 -13.67
N GLU A 75 -0.20 -3.17 -12.42
CA GLU A 75 0.61 -3.34 -11.21
C GLU A 75 1.32 -4.71 -11.23
N PHE A 76 0.56 -5.76 -11.56
CA PHE A 76 1.05 -7.13 -11.68
C PHE A 76 2.22 -7.29 -12.66
N GLN A 77 2.26 -6.54 -13.77
CA GLN A 77 3.36 -6.64 -14.73
C GLN A 77 4.66 -6.11 -14.16
N VAL A 78 4.59 -4.99 -13.42
CA VAL A 78 5.77 -4.38 -12.79
C VAL A 78 6.24 -5.25 -11.62
N GLU A 79 5.31 -5.73 -10.79
CA GLU A 79 5.59 -6.65 -9.69
C GLU A 79 6.33 -7.90 -10.15
N ASN A 80 5.79 -8.64 -11.13
CA ASN A 80 6.42 -9.88 -11.61
C ASN A 80 7.86 -9.67 -12.11
N ILE A 81 8.12 -8.56 -12.80
CA ILE A 81 9.47 -8.27 -13.31
C ILE A 81 10.41 -7.98 -12.13
N VAL A 82 9.97 -7.21 -11.14
CA VAL A 82 10.78 -6.91 -9.96
C VAL A 82 11.04 -8.16 -9.14
N GLU A 83 10.02 -8.97 -8.86
CA GLU A 83 10.15 -10.25 -8.15
C GLU A 83 11.12 -11.21 -8.85
N SER A 84 11.09 -11.26 -10.19
CA SER A 84 11.99 -12.12 -10.97
C SER A 84 13.45 -11.64 -10.98
N ASN A 85 13.72 -10.38 -10.65
CA ASN A 85 15.05 -9.76 -10.73
C ASN A 85 15.63 -9.35 -9.37
N CYS A 86 14.81 -9.38 -8.31
CA CYS A 86 15.15 -8.91 -6.97
C CYS A 86 14.84 -10.00 -5.93
N ASP A 87 15.79 -10.91 -5.73
CA ASP A 87 15.71 -11.93 -4.67
C ASP A 87 16.24 -11.36 -3.35
N PHE A 88 15.36 -10.66 -2.62
CA PHE A 88 15.68 -10.05 -1.33
C PHE A 88 14.88 -10.67 -0.20
N LYS A 89 15.46 -10.65 1.00
CA LYS A 89 14.82 -11.16 2.21
C LYS A 89 13.57 -10.34 2.60
N ALA A 90 13.62 -9.03 2.35
CA ALA A 90 12.48 -8.15 2.57
C ALA A 90 11.55 -8.24 1.35
N PRO A 91 10.24 -8.47 1.54
CA PRO A 91 9.28 -8.44 0.46
C PRO A 91 9.24 -7.07 -0.22
N ILE A 92 8.76 -7.03 -1.46
CA ILE A 92 8.64 -5.79 -2.24
C ILE A 92 7.17 -5.61 -2.58
N SER A 93 6.59 -4.47 -2.18
CA SER A 93 5.22 -4.10 -2.52
C SER A 93 5.25 -2.93 -3.49
N ILE A 94 4.61 -3.09 -4.65
CA ILE A 94 4.62 -2.07 -5.70
C ILE A 94 3.20 -1.62 -5.96
N ILE A 95 2.98 -0.31 -5.93
CA ILE A 95 1.74 0.29 -6.39
C ILE A 95 2.02 1.15 -7.62
N VAL A 96 1.13 1.08 -8.61
CA VAL A 96 1.31 1.78 -9.89
C VAL A 96 0.15 2.72 -10.16
N HIS A 97 0.46 4.00 -10.35
CA HIS A 97 -0.55 5.01 -10.67
C HIS A 97 -0.04 6.02 -11.71
N PRO A 98 -0.90 6.47 -12.65
CA PRO A 98 -0.52 7.53 -13.57
C PRO A 98 -0.46 8.88 -12.85
N ILE A 99 0.36 9.79 -13.36
CA ILE A 99 0.66 11.09 -12.72
C ILE A 99 -0.58 11.97 -12.53
N ASP A 100 -1.54 11.91 -13.45
CA ASP A 100 -2.82 12.62 -13.36
C ASP A 100 -3.67 12.15 -12.18
N PHE A 101 -3.71 10.84 -11.92
CA PHE A 101 -4.34 10.28 -10.72
C PHE A 101 -3.65 10.77 -9.45
N VAL A 102 -2.32 10.68 -9.38
CA VAL A 102 -1.54 11.13 -8.21
C VAL A 102 -1.77 12.62 -7.95
N ASN A 103 -1.69 13.46 -8.98
CA ASN A 103 -1.88 14.90 -8.86
C ASN A 103 -3.31 15.26 -8.46
N LYS A 104 -4.32 14.57 -9.00
CA LYS A 104 -5.71 14.75 -8.58
C LYS A 104 -5.87 14.46 -7.08
N ARG A 105 -5.32 13.33 -6.62
CA ARG A 105 -5.40 12.95 -5.19
C ARG A 105 -4.67 13.92 -4.28
N LEU A 106 -3.52 14.46 -4.69
CA LEU A 106 -2.82 15.51 -3.94
C LEU A 106 -3.63 16.81 -3.85
N ALA A 107 -4.27 17.23 -4.95
CA ALA A 107 -5.12 18.41 -4.98
C ALA A 107 -6.37 18.24 -4.09
N GLU A 108 -6.90 17.02 -4.00
CA GLU A 108 -7.98 16.65 -3.09
C GLU A 108 -7.53 16.61 -1.62
N GLY A 109 -6.22 16.62 -1.34
CA GLY A 109 -5.66 16.50 0.01
C GLY A 109 -5.68 15.07 0.54
N HIS A 110 -5.70 14.08 -0.36
CA HIS A 110 -5.79 12.67 -0.02
C HIS A 110 -4.61 12.24 0.86
N TYR A 111 -4.92 11.56 1.99
CA TYR A 111 -3.96 11.30 3.07
C TYR A 111 -2.71 10.57 2.58
N PHE A 112 -2.86 9.42 1.93
CA PHE A 112 -1.72 8.64 1.46
C PHE A 112 -0.76 9.41 0.55
N PHE A 113 -1.27 10.14 -0.44
CA PHE A 113 -0.40 10.89 -1.35
C PHE A 113 0.24 12.10 -0.66
N SER A 114 -0.47 12.72 0.29
CA SER A 114 0.07 13.81 1.12
C SER A 114 1.20 13.31 2.03
N ASP A 115 1.00 12.17 2.71
CA ASP A 115 2.01 11.50 3.52
C ASP A 115 3.20 11.06 2.66
N LEU A 116 2.95 10.54 1.47
CA LEU A 116 3.97 10.17 0.51
C LEU A 116 4.80 11.39 0.05
N LYS A 117 4.17 12.54 -0.19
CA LYS A 117 4.85 13.79 -0.52
C LYS A 117 5.73 14.31 0.64
N ARG A 118 5.23 14.17 1.87
CA ARG A 118 5.88 14.61 3.12
C ARG A 118 7.05 13.70 3.52
N GLU A 119 6.82 12.39 3.55
CA GLU A 119 7.71 11.41 4.20
C GLU A 119 8.46 10.52 3.22
N GLY A 120 7.96 10.40 1.99
CA GLY A 120 8.57 9.58 0.94
C GLY A 120 9.97 10.02 0.54
N VAL A 121 10.72 9.06 0.00
CA VAL A 121 12.05 9.27 -0.58
C VAL A 121 11.96 9.11 -2.09
N LEU A 122 12.24 10.17 -2.84
CA LEU A 122 12.31 10.14 -4.29
C LEU A 122 13.54 9.33 -4.71
N LEU A 123 13.31 8.18 -5.35
CA LEU A 123 14.36 7.29 -5.86
C LEU A 123 14.75 7.62 -7.30
N TYR A 124 13.78 8.07 -8.10
CA TYR A 124 13.97 8.43 -9.50
C TYR A 124 12.98 9.51 -9.93
N ASP A 125 13.42 10.41 -10.81
CA ASP A 125 12.60 11.40 -11.50
C ASP A 125 13.08 11.57 -12.95
N ALA A 126 12.19 11.32 -13.91
CA ALA A 126 12.47 11.53 -15.33
C ALA A 126 12.55 13.02 -15.70
N GLY A 127 12.00 13.91 -14.85
CA GLY A 127 12.04 15.36 -15.04
C GLY A 127 11.00 15.94 -16.01
N ASN A 128 10.10 15.12 -16.56
CA ASN A 128 9.16 15.59 -17.57
C ASN A 128 7.91 16.27 -16.99
N ILE A 129 7.44 15.83 -15.81
CA ILE A 129 6.14 16.26 -15.25
C ILE A 129 6.26 16.54 -13.75
N PRO A 130 5.81 17.70 -13.22
CA PRO A 130 5.84 17.96 -11.78
C PRO A 130 4.76 17.20 -11.00
N ILE A 131 5.08 16.84 -9.75
CA ILE A 131 4.07 16.42 -8.76
C ILE A 131 3.41 17.68 -8.19
N ALA A 132 2.07 17.71 -8.17
CA ALA A 132 1.27 18.80 -7.64
C ALA A 132 1.60 19.14 -6.17
N GLU A 133 1.31 20.38 -5.80
CA GLU A 133 1.35 20.78 -4.39
C GLU A 133 0.19 20.13 -3.62
N GLN A 134 0.47 19.77 -2.37
CA GLN A 134 -0.54 19.17 -1.50
C GLN A 134 -1.50 20.24 -0.97
N ARG A 135 -2.81 19.93 -0.95
CA ARG A 135 -3.79 20.70 -0.18
C ARG A 135 -3.84 20.17 1.24
N GLU A 136 -3.60 21.04 2.22
CA GLU A 136 -3.82 20.69 3.63
C GLU A 136 -5.33 20.62 3.92
N LEU A 137 -5.84 19.42 4.22
CA LEU A 137 -7.22 19.26 4.67
C LEU A 137 -7.40 19.82 6.09
N THR A 138 -8.57 20.39 6.35
CA THR A 138 -8.99 20.68 7.73
C THR A 138 -9.32 19.37 8.47
N ARG A 139 -9.29 19.41 9.81
CA ARG A 139 -9.72 18.26 10.63
C ARG A 139 -11.16 17.83 10.33
N ALA A 140 -12.04 18.79 10.02
CA ALA A 140 -13.43 18.53 9.68
C ALA A 140 -13.56 17.78 8.34
N GLU A 141 -12.85 18.23 7.29
CA GLU A 141 -12.84 17.53 6.00
C GLU A 141 -12.27 16.12 6.13
N ARG A 142 -11.17 15.93 6.87
CA ARG A 142 -10.62 14.59 7.15
C ARG A 142 -11.63 13.67 7.83
N SER A 143 -12.30 14.19 8.86
CA SER A 143 -13.32 13.43 9.59
C SER A 143 -14.51 13.07 8.70
N GLN A 144 -14.90 13.97 7.80
CA GLN A 144 -16.00 13.72 6.87
C GLN A 144 -15.64 12.67 5.83
N MET A 145 -14.45 12.77 5.21
CA MET A 145 -13.98 11.77 4.24
C MET A 145 -13.90 10.38 4.86
N ALA A 146 -13.30 10.25 6.05
CA ALA A 146 -13.22 8.97 6.75
C ALA A 146 -14.61 8.40 7.06
N LYS A 147 -15.58 9.26 7.39
CA LYS A 147 -16.97 8.84 7.61
C LYS A 147 -17.63 8.37 6.31
N ASP A 148 -17.48 9.11 5.23
CA ASP A 148 -18.05 8.76 3.93
C ASP A 148 -17.49 7.43 3.42
N ASP A 149 -16.18 7.21 3.58
CA ASP A 149 -15.52 5.94 3.27
C ASP A 149 -16.04 4.81 4.17
N PHE A 150 -16.13 5.03 5.50
CA PHE A 150 -16.67 4.03 6.41
C PHE A 150 -18.10 3.63 6.02
N ASP A 151 -18.98 4.61 5.85
CA ASP A 151 -20.39 4.40 5.56
C ASP A 151 -20.56 3.62 4.25
N TYR A 152 -19.83 3.98 3.20
CA TYR A 152 -19.90 3.27 1.92
C TYR A 152 -19.37 1.83 2.01
N TRP A 153 -18.14 1.65 2.52
CA TRP A 153 -17.47 0.36 2.47
C TRP A 153 -18.02 -0.65 3.49
N MET A 154 -18.38 -0.20 4.70
CA MET A 154 -18.98 -1.07 5.70
C MET A 154 -20.41 -1.47 5.34
N THR A 155 -21.22 -0.55 4.80
CA THR A 155 -22.56 -0.93 4.29
C THR A 155 -22.45 -2.01 3.22
N SER A 156 -21.52 -1.84 2.27
CA SER A 156 -21.27 -2.86 1.25
C SER A 156 -20.77 -4.19 1.85
N ALA A 157 -19.89 -4.15 2.85
CA ALA A 157 -19.39 -5.35 3.53
C ALA A 157 -20.52 -6.12 4.23
N GLU A 158 -21.42 -5.41 4.91
CA GLU A 158 -22.59 -6.00 5.57
C GLU A 158 -23.54 -6.66 4.57
N ASP A 159 -23.76 -6.05 3.41
CA ASP A 159 -24.64 -6.62 2.38
C ASP A 159 -24.06 -7.92 1.80
N PHE A 160 -22.75 -7.98 1.58
CA PHE A 160 -22.07 -9.22 1.18
C PHE A 160 -22.13 -10.28 2.29
N LEU A 161 -21.97 -9.90 3.55
CA LEU A 161 -22.08 -10.83 4.68
C LEU A 161 -23.50 -11.41 4.80
N LYS A 162 -24.53 -10.57 4.67
CA LYS A 162 -25.94 -11.01 4.63
C LYS A 162 -26.19 -11.96 3.46
N ALA A 163 -25.67 -11.64 2.27
CA ALA A 163 -25.78 -12.52 1.10
C ALA A 163 -25.10 -13.87 1.33
N ALA A 164 -23.93 -13.90 1.97
CA ALA A 164 -23.25 -15.15 2.34
C ALA A 164 -24.12 -16.00 3.27
N MET A 165 -24.75 -15.39 4.29
CA MET A 165 -25.63 -16.09 5.23
C MET A 165 -26.88 -16.66 4.55
N ILE A 166 -27.48 -15.92 3.61
CA ILE A 166 -28.67 -16.36 2.87
C ILE A 166 -28.34 -17.53 1.94
N THR A 167 -27.18 -17.49 1.30
CA THR A 167 -26.76 -18.50 0.32
C THR A 167 -26.13 -19.73 0.95
N ALA A 168 -25.85 -19.70 2.26
CA ALA A 168 -25.22 -20.80 2.98
C ALA A 168 -26.17 -21.99 3.09
N ASN A 169 -25.87 -23.04 2.31
CA ASN A 169 -26.51 -24.34 2.42
C ASN A 169 -25.45 -25.46 2.43
N ASN A 170 -25.82 -26.64 2.95
CA ASN A 170 -24.89 -27.75 3.14
C ASN A 170 -24.42 -28.42 1.83
N GLU A 171 -24.94 -27.99 0.68
CA GLU A 171 -24.71 -28.66 -0.61
C GLU A 171 -23.79 -27.85 -1.54
N ASN A 172 -23.77 -26.52 -1.43
CA ASN A 172 -22.95 -25.64 -2.26
C ASN A 172 -22.41 -24.44 -1.48
N LEU A 173 -21.18 -24.58 -0.98
CA LEU A 173 -20.48 -23.54 -0.23
C LEU A 173 -19.70 -22.55 -1.11
N ASN A 174 -19.68 -22.73 -2.43
CA ASN A 174 -18.88 -21.89 -3.33
C ASN A 174 -19.38 -20.43 -3.35
N ILE A 175 -20.71 -20.23 -3.44
CA ILE A 175 -21.30 -18.89 -3.44
C ILE A 175 -21.12 -18.19 -2.09
N PRO A 176 -21.46 -18.83 -0.94
CA PRO A 176 -21.17 -18.27 0.38
C PRO A 176 -19.70 -17.89 0.56
N ALA A 177 -18.77 -18.75 0.16
CA ALA A 177 -17.34 -18.49 0.29
C ALA A 177 -16.90 -17.25 -0.53
N PHE A 178 -17.37 -17.10 -1.76
CA PHE A 178 -17.11 -15.92 -2.58
C PHE A 178 -17.66 -14.64 -1.92
N MET A 179 -18.88 -14.68 -1.40
CA MET A 179 -19.49 -13.53 -0.72
C MET A 179 -18.74 -13.16 0.57
N LEU A 180 -18.26 -14.16 1.33
CA LEU A 180 -17.42 -13.92 2.51
C LEU A 180 -16.08 -13.28 2.14
N HIS A 181 -15.45 -13.71 1.04
CA HIS A 181 -14.23 -13.07 0.52
C HIS A 181 -14.47 -11.59 0.22
N GLN A 182 -15.58 -11.27 -0.47
CA GLN A 182 -15.96 -9.89 -0.75
C GLN A 182 -16.23 -9.09 0.53
N ALA A 183 -16.95 -9.66 1.51
CA ALA A 183 -17.18 -9.00 2.79
C ALA A 183 -15.85 -8.68 3.53
N ALA A 184 -14.90 -9.61 3.55
CA ALA A 184 -13.58 -9.40 4.12
C ALA A 184 -12.80 -8.30 3.39
N GLU A 185 -12.77 -8.33 2.05
CA GLU A 185 -12.09 -7.31 1.25
C GLU A 185 -12.65 -5.92 1.51
N ARG A 186 -14.00 -5.79 1.55
CA ARG A 186 -14.67 -4.51 1.84
C ARG A 186 -14.38 -4.00 3.26
N THR A 187 -14.30 -4.90 4.23
CA THR A 187 -13.95 -4.55 5.62
C THR A 187 -12.52 -4.03 5.72
N TYR A 188 -11.55 -4.70 5.08
CA TYR A 188 -10.18 -4.19 5.01
C TYR A 188 -10.11 -2.86 4.27
N SER A 189 -10.89 -2.69 3.20
CA SER A 189 -10.98 -1.43 2.46
C SER A 189 -11.43 -0.28 3.35
N ALA A 190 -12.51 -0.48 4.13
CA ALA A 190 -13.00 0.49 5.09
C ALA A 190 -11.92 0.86 6.10
N ALA A 191 -11.25 -0.14 6.68
CA ALA A 191 -10.19 0.09 7.66
C ALA A 191 -9.02 0.89 7.05
N MET A 192 -8.52 0.52 5.86
CA MET A 192 -7.42 1.26 5.26
C MET A 192 -7.82 2.69 4.90
N LEU A 193 -9.01 2.91 4.32
CA LEU A 193 -9.47 4.25 3.93
C LEU A 193 -9.78 5.14 5.14
N VAL A 194 -10.39 4.61 6.20
CA VAL A 194 -10.69 5.40 7.41
C VAL A 194 -9.43 5.90 8.10
N PHE A 195 -8.41 5.03 8.20
CA PHE A 195 -7.21 5.33 9.00
C PHE A 195 -6.04 5.88 8.18
N THR A 196 -6.01 5.64 6.87
CA THR A 196 -4.94 6.09 5.97
C THR A 196 -5.43 6.79 4.72
N GLY A 197 -6.75 6.90 4.52
CA GLY A 197 -7.32 7.45 3.29
C GLY A 197 -7.00 6.65 2.04
N TYR A 198 -6.37 5.46 2.11
CA TYR A 198 -5.92 4.73 0.93
C TYR A 198 -6.29 3.26 0.95
N LYS A 199 -6.54 2.72 -0.23
CA LYS A 199 -6.74 1.30 -0.49
C LYS A 199 -5.92 0.94 -1.74
N PRO A 200 -4.97 -0.02 -1.67
CA PRO A 200 -4.30 -0.55 -2.86
C PRO A 200 -5.30 -1.17 -3.85
N ARG A 201 -4.97 -1.21 -5.14
CA ARG A 201 -5.81 -1.83 -6.18
C ARG A 201 -5.61 -3.35 -6.23
N THR A 202 -5.76 -4.02 -5.09
CA THR A 202 -5.64 -5.48 -4.97
C THR A 202 -6.87 -6.13 -4.36
N HIS A 203 -7.18 -7.33 -4.86
CA HIS A 203 -8.23 -8.21 -4.32
C HIS A 203 -7.66 -9.31 -3.42
N ASN A 204 -6.33 -9.32 -3.20
CA ASN A 204 -5.67 -10.30 -2.36
C ASN A 204 -5.90 -9.97 -0.87
N LEU A 205 -6.59 -10.87 -0.15
CA LEU A 205 -6.88 -10.69 1.27
C LEU A 205 -5.63 -10.74 2.16
N GLU A 206 -4.61 -11.49 1.79
CA GLU A 206 -3.35 -11.56 2.54
C GLU A 206 -2.61 -10.22 2.44
N ALA A 207 -2.52 -9.65 1.23
CA ALA A 207 -1.96 -8.32 1.04
C ALA A 207 -2.76 -7.25 1.81
N ASN A 208 -4.10 -7.27 1.72
CA ASN A 208 -4.96 -6.34 2.45
C ASN A 208 -4.84 -6.47 3.98
N SER A 209 -4.74 -7.70 4.48
CA SER A 209 -4.52 -8.01 5.89
C SER A 209 -3.16 -7.49 6.37
N SER A 210 -2.09 -7.69 5.59
CA SER A 210 -0.75 -7.20 5.90
C SER A 210 -0.69 -5.67 5.99
N VAL A 211 -1.35 -4.96 5.05
CA VAL A 211 -1.46 -3.50 5.09
C VAL A 211 -2.21 -3.04 6.34
N CYS A 212 -3.37 -3.65 6.64
CA CYS A 212 -4.11 -3.32 7.86
C CYS A 212 -3.31 -3.60 9.13
N ALA A 213 -2.60 -4.73 9.20
CA ALA A 213 -1.73 -5.05 10.33
C ALA A 213 -0.63 -4.00 10.50
N ALA A 214 -0.09 -3.45 9.42
CA ALA A 214 0.88 -2.35 9.50
C ALA A 214 0.25 -1.06 10.06
N ILE A 215 -1.01 -0.77 9.75
CA ILE A 215 -1.76 0.40 10.26
C ILE A 215 -2.05 0.26 11.76
N PHE A 216 -2.54 -0.89 12.21
CA PHE A 216 -3.05 -1.08 13.58
C PHE A 216 -2.07 -1.71 14.57
N ARG A 217 -0.79 -1.88 14.19
CA ARG A 217 0.20 -2.44 15.11
C ARG A 217 0.28 -1.61 16.40
N PRO A 218 0.12 -2.25 17.58
CA PRO A 218 0.51 -1.61 18.83
C PRO A 218 2.00 -1.29 18.78
N ASN A 219 2.40 -0.13 19.27
CA ASN A 219 3.80 0.15 19.60
C ASN A 219 4.24 -0.82 20.70
N TRP A 220 4.72 -2.02 20.35
CA TRP A 220 5.33 -2.97 21.29
C TRP A 220 6.75 -2.51 21.72
N GLN A 221 6.91 -1.23 22.03
CA GLN A 221 8.15 -0.66 22.57
C GLN A 221 8.00 -0.02 23.97
N GLU A 222 6.86 -0.19 24.65
CA GLU A 222 6.78 0.14 26.08
C GLU A 222 6.08 -0.97 26.86
N GLN A 223 6.88 -1.95 27.29
CA GLN A 223 6.89 -2.53 28.63
C GLN A 223 8.14 -3.37 28.85
#